data_AF-A0AA95K2X2-F1
#
_entry.id   AF-A0AA95K2X2-F1
#
_cell.length_a   1.000
_cell.length_b   1.000
_cell.length_c   1.000
_cell.angle_alpha   90.00
_cell.angle_beta   90.00
_cell.angle_gamma   90.00
#
_symmetry.space_group_name_H-M   'P 1'
#
loop_
_entity.id
_entity.type
_entity.pdbx_description
1 polymer ?
#
loop_
_entity_poly.entity_id
_entity_poly.type
_entity_poly.pdbx_seq_one_letter_code
_entity_poly.pdbx_strand_id
1 'polypeptide(L)'
;MKKMIFEQHSFIPNGETKFCFLFGSNIKHSLSPEMHSTWFRKQHQNSIYLPLEVIEGKTFLSLVKNLINSRNFIGANFTLPFKNLILEDKDLIRSEIVECVSSANTLYLNPHGKWALENTDILGIRESIKYLNKENKPFSVILLGGGGAAISVIYESVTNNLCNHIHVFTRTPDKTLSNFPFIEKQKKLALYNIEDLNHAKIKEMLKRDDKIILINTLPLGGEKKESLHGSYLEENTYANDVLLLAKKTEISYFDLIYSDTKPINLAKKIGINSINGELMLRTQAKESFYLWTGIKVKD
;
A
#
# COMPACT_ATOMS: atom_id res chain seq x y z
N MET A 1 33.41 -30.38 20.74
CA MET A 1 32.54 -29.95 19.62
C MET A 1 33.39 -29.21 18.60
N LYS A 2 33.53 -29.74 17.38
CA LYS A 2 34.17 -29.04 16.27
C LYS A 2 33.34 -27.78 15.97
N LYS A 3 33.95 -26.59 16.10
CA LYS A 3 33.37 -25.34 15.59
C LYS A 3 33.14 -25.52 14.10
N MET A 4 31.88 -25.60 13.68
CA MET A 4 31.52 -25.45 12.27
C MET A 4 32.04 -24.09 11.81
N ILE A 5 32.92 -24.10 10.81
CA ILE A 5 33.39 -22.88 10.16
C ILE A 5 32.25 -22.47 9.22
N PHE A 6 31.39 -21.58 9.70
CA PHE A 6 30.34 -20.98 8.88
C PHE A 6 30.95 -19.86 8.02
N GLU A 7 30.53 -19.77 6.76
CA GLU A 7 30.86 -18.64 5.89
C GLU A 7 30.48 -17.33 6.58
N GLN A 8 31.42 -16.38 6.66
CA GLN A 8 31.31 -15.13 7.45
C GLN A 8 30.19 -14.16 7.01
N HIS A 9 29.34 -14.55 6.05
CA HIS A 9 28.35 -13.67 5.43
C HIS A 9 26.89 -14.14 5.53
N SER A 10 26.62 -15.30 6.15
CA SER A 10 25.25 -15.77 6.36
C SER A 10 24.73 -15.40 7.76
N PHE A 11 23.52 -14.86 7.84
CA PHE A 11 22.83 -14.65 9.11
C PHE A 11 22.44 -16.00 9.71
N ILE A 12 22.83 -16.26 10.97
CA ILE A 12 22.48 -17.48 11.70
C ILE A 12 21.65 -17.08 12.94
N PRO A 13 20.37 -17.49 13.03
CA PRO A 13 19.55 -17.18 14.19
C PRO A 13 20.05 -17.87 15.46
N ASN A 14 19.79 -17.25 16.61
CA ASN A 14 20.06 -17.77 17.95
C ASN A 14 18.81 -17.56 18.85
N GLY A 15 18.90 -17.93 20.13
CA GLY A 15 17.76 -17.86 21.07
C GLY A 15 17.21 -16.43 21.33
N GLU A 16 17.97 -15.40 20.99
CA GLU A 16 17.59 -13.98 21.13
C GLU A 16 17.11 -13.36 19.82
N THR A 17 17.11 -14.13 18.72
CA THR A 17 16.68 -13.62 17.41
C THR A 17 15.23 -13.20 17.47
N LYS A 18 15.01 -11.92 17.18
CA LYS A 18 13.69 -11.33 17.01
C LYS A 18 13.12 -11.67 15.64
N PHE A 19 11.81 -11.67 15.49
CA PHE A 19 11.18 -11.97 14.21
C PHE A 19 9.92 -11.14 13.95
N CYS A 20 9.70 -10.87 12.67
CA CYS A 20 8.52 -10.23 12.14
C CYS A 20 8.05 -10.95 10.87
N PHE A 21 6.77 -10.81 10.55
CA PHE A 21 6.15 -11.50 9.42
C PHE A 21 5.53 -10.53 8.41
N LEU A 22 5.48 -10.94 7.14
CA LEU A 22 4.49 -10.44 6.19
C LEU A 22 3.37 -11.45 6.09
N PHE A 23 2.16 -11.09 6.48
CA PHE A 23 0.96 -11.90 6.23
C PHE A 23 0.23 -11.44 4.99
N GLY A 24 -0.19 -12.39 4.16
CA GLY A 24 -1.02 -12.15 2.99
C GLY A 24 -1.30 -13.42 2.22
N SER A 25 -2.02 -13.29 1.11
CA SER A 25 -2.14 -14.33 0.09
C SER A 25 -1.24 -14.01 -1.12
N ASN A 26 -0.68 -15.04 -1.76
CA ASN A 26 0.24 -14.94 -2.91
C ASN A 26 1.37 -13.90 -2.72
N ILE A 27 2.06 -13.98 -1.58
CA ILE A 27 3.14 -13.06 -1.21
C ILE A 27 4.54 -13.60 -1.57
N LYS A 28 4.60 -14.68 -2.35
CA LYS A 28 5.85 -15.35 -2.76
C LYS A 28 6.86 -14.41 -3.43
N HIS A 29 6.36 -13.44 -4.19
CA HIS A 29 7.16 -12.49 -4.95
C HIS A 29 7.26 -11.11 -4.26
N SER A 30 6.85 -11.00 -2.99
CA SER A 30 7.01 -9.75 -2.26
C SER A 30 8.49 -9.38 -2.12
N LEU A 31 8.82 -8.11 -2.35
CA LEU A 31 10.15 -7.55 -2.09
C LEU A 31 10.38 -7.19 -0.62
N SER A 32 9.33 -7.19 0.22
CA SER A 32 9.44 -6.82 1.64
C SER A 32 10.44 -7.67 2.42
N PRO A 33 10.49 -9.01 2.27
CA PRO A 33 11.50 -9.84 2.93
C PRO A 33 12.93 -9.44 2.58
N GLU A 34 13.22 -9.15 1.30
CA GLU A 34 14.56 -8.73 0.87
C GLU A 34 14.93 -7.36 1.46
N MET A 35 14.02 -6.39 1.40
CA MET A 35 14.23 -5.05 1.95
C MET A 35 14.50 -5.08 3.45
N HIS A 36 13.60 -5.69 4.23
CA HIS A 36 13.72 -5.73 5.69
C HIS A 36 14.93 -6.56 6.13
N SER A 37 15.20 -7.71 5.50
CA SER A 37 16.39 -8.51 5.81
C SER A 37 17.69 -7.75 5.52
N THR A 38 17.72 -6.99 4.42
CA THR A 38 18.85 -6.12 4.11
C THR A 38 19.05 -5.04 5.17
N TRP A 39 17.98 -4.40 5.64
CA TRP A 39 18.07 -3.38 6.68
C TRP A 39 18.45 -3.96 8.04
N PHE A 40 17.89 -5.10 8.45
CA PHE A 40 18.31 -5.77 9.68
C PHE A 40 19.81 -6.09 9.65
N ARG A 41 20.32 -6.64 8.54
CA ARG A 41 21.75 -6.91 8.37
C ARG A 41 22.60 -5.64 8.40
N LYS A 42 22.22 -4.60 7.64
CA LYS A 42 22.96 -3.32 7.60
C LYS A 42 22.98 -2.59 8.93
N GLN A 43 21.94 -2.76 9.76
CA GLN A 43 21.80 -2.14 11.07
C GLN A 43 22.23 -3.06 12.22
N HIS A 44 22.91 -4.17 11.91
CA HIS A 44 23.39 -5.17 12.87
C HIS A 44 22.30 -5.66 13.86
N GLN A 45 21.06 -5.76 13.40
CA GLN A 45 19.93 -6.25 14.19
C GLN A 45 19.88 -7.77 14.15
N ASN A 46 19.80 -8.41 15.32
CA ASN A 46 19.54 -9.84 15.44
C ASN A 46 18.05 -10.12 15.16
N SER A 47 17.64 -10.02 13.91
CA SER A 47 16.22 -10.07 13.52
C SER A 47 16.01 -10.69 12.14
N ILE A 48 14.89 -11.40 11.99
CA ILE A 48 14.45 -11.99 10.72
C ILE A 48 13.08 -11.44 10.29
N TYR A 49 12.91 -11.31 8.98
CA TYR A 49 11.63 -10.99 8.34
C TYR A 49 11.20 -12.17 7.47
N LEU A 50 10.01 -12.71 7.69
CA LEU A 50 9.53 -13.89 6.97
C LEU A 50 8.18 -13.64 6.29
N PRO A 51 8.00 -13.98 5.01
CA PRO A 51 6.68 -14.06 4.43
C PRO A 51 5.95 -15.30 4.98
N LEU A 52 4.72 -15.11 5.47
CA LEU A 52 3.85 -16.18 5.95
C LEU A 52 2.52 -16.13 5.21
N GLU A 53 2.40 -16.99 4.19
CA GLU A 53 1.19 -17.08 3.39
C GLU A 53 0.09 -17.82 4.17
N VAL A 54 -1.07 -17.17 4.30
CA VAL A 54 -2.21 -17.71 5.04
C VAL A 54 -3.43 -17.68 4.14
N ILE A 55 -4.15 -18.81 4.07
CA ILE A 55 -5.33 -18.96 3.19
C ILE A 55 -6.59 -18.44 3.89
N GLU A 56 -6.78 -18.82 5.16
CA GLU A 56 -8.01 -18.56 5.89
C GLU A 56 -7.89 -17.41 6.87
N GLY A 57 -8.89 -16.52 6.88
CA GLY A 57 -8.91 -15.36 7.76
C GLY A 57 -8.91 -15.69 9.26
N LYS A 58 -9.66 -16.72 9.68
CA LYS A 58 -9.68 -17.17 11.08
C LYS A 58 -8.31 -17.67 11.54
N THR A 59 -7.61 -18.38 10.66
CA THR A 59 -6.24 -18.87 10.90
C THR A 59 -5.28 -17.70 11.03
N PHE A 60 -5.39 -16.68 10.17
CA PHE A 60 -4.61 -15.45 10.28
C PHE A 60 -4.79 -14.77 11.64
N LEU A 61 -6.03 -14.54 12.09
CA LEU A 61 -6.31 -13.92 13.39
C LEU A 61 -5.76 -14.74 14.56
N SER A 62 -5.94 -16.07 14.52
CA SER A 62 -5.40 -16.98 15.53
C SER A 62 -3.87 -16.92 15.58
N LEU A 63 -3.19 -16.90 14.43
CA LEU A 63 -1.73 -16.78 14.37
C LEU A 63 -1.26 -15.49 15.01
N VAL A 64 -1.84 -14.34 14.64
CA VAL A 64 -1.45 -13.04 15.21
C VAL A 64 -1.67 -13.04 16.73
N LYS A 65 -2.83 -13.50 17.20
CA LYS A 65 -3.15 -13.59 18.64
C LYS A 65 -2.18 -14.45 19.43
N ASN A 66 -1.63 -15.51 18.85
CA ASN A 66 -0.63 -16.34 19.51
C ASN A 66 0.77 -15.72 19.46
N LEU A 67 1.13 -15.09 18.34
CA LEU A 67 2.45 -14.48 18.14
C LEU A 67 2.73 -13.31 19.09
N ILE A 68 1.71 -12.49 19.39
CA ILE A 68 1.85 -11.35 20.32
C ILE A 68 2.24 -11.76 21.75
N ASN A 69 2.11 -13.04 22.10
CA ASN A 69 2.56 -13.60 23.39
C ASN A 69 4.03 -14.05 23.39
N SER A 70 4.69 -14.04 22.23
CA SER A 70 6.11 -14.42 22.12
C SER A 70 7.01 -13.22 22.39
N ARG A 71 7.99 -13.41 23.29
CA ARG A 71 8.98 -12.37 23.64
C ARG A 71 9.84 -11.90 22.46
N ASN A 72 10.07 -12.77 21.48
CA ASN A 72 10.93 -12.47 20.33
C ASN A 72 10.14 -11.91 19.13
N PHE A 73 8.80 -11.92 19.17
CA PHE A 73 7.99 -11.31 18.13
C PHE A 73 8.01 -9.78 18.27
N ILE A 74 8.34 -9.07 17.19
CA ILE A 74 8.47 -7.60 17.21
C ILE A 74 7.41 -6.87 16.37
N GLY A 75 6.63 -7.61 15.58
CA GLY A 75 5.57 -7.04 14.76
C GLY A 75 5.37 -7.76 13.45
N ALA A 76 4.48 -7.24 12.63
CA ALA A 76 4.18 -7.82 11.33
C ALA A 76 3.67 -6.76 10.35
N ASN A 77 3.85 -7.01 9.06
CA ASN A 77 3.06 -6.37 8.03
C ASN A 77 1.89 -7.24 7.60
N PHE A 78 0.84 -6.58 7.12
CA PHE A 78 -0.35 -7.20 6.55
C PHE A 78 -0.55 -6.67 5.13
N THR A 79 -0.79 -7.57 4.18
CA THR A 79 -1.26 -7.23 2.85
C THR A 79 -2.62 -7.87 2.57
N LEU A 80 -3.11 -7.78 1.34
CA LEU A 80 -4.38 -8.39 0.93
C LEU A 80 -4.43 -9.88 1.34
N PRO A 81 -5.57 -10.35 1.87
CA PRO A 81 -6.82 -9.63 2.19
C PRO A 81 -6.90 -9.12 3.64
N PHE A 82 -5.80 -9.11 4.40
CA PHE A 82 -5.83 -9.04 5.86
C PHE A 82 -5.85 -7.63 6.47
N LYS A 83 -5.71 -6.57 5.67
CA LYS A 83 -5.62 -5.19 6.18
C LYS A 83 -6.87 -4.70 6.92
N ASN A 84 -8.06 -5.16 6.51
CA ASN A 84 -9.30 -4.90 7.23
C ASN A 84 -9.57 -5.97 8.28
N LEU A 85 -9.21 -7.22 8.00
CA LEU A 85 -9.53 -8.37 8.85
C LEU A 85 -8.87 -8.28 10.22
N ILE A 86 -7.65 -7.78 10.31
CA ILE A 86 -6.93 -7.64 11.59
C ILE A 86 -7.69 -6.77 12.61
N LEU A 87 -8.59 -5.91 12.16
CA LEU A 87 -9.43 -5.06 13.02
C LEU A 87 -10.57 -5.83 13.72
N GLU A 88 -10.76 -7.12 13.41
CA GLU A 88 -11.65 -7.97 14.19
C GLU A 88 -11.07 -8.25 15.59
N ASP A 89 -9.74 -8.22 15.74
CA ASP A 89 -9.10 -8.28 17.04
C ASP A 89 -9.29 -6.94 17.78
N LYS A 90 -10.07 -6.98 18.86
CA LYS A 90 -10.42 -5.81 19.68
C LYS A 90 -9.41 -5.53 20.78
N ASP A 91 -8.48 -6.44 21.03
CA ASP A 91 -7.44 -6.29 22.05
C ASP A 91 -6.26 -5.44 21.52
N LEU A 92 -6.16 -5.29 20.20
CA LEU A 92 -5.15 -4.45 19.56
C LEU A 92 -5.55 -2.97 19.56
N ILE A 93 -4.63 -2.12 20.01
CA ILE A 93 -4.79 -0.66 19.93
C ILE A 93 -4.76 -0.25 18.46
N ARG A 94 -5.53 0.76 18.07
CA ARG A 94 -5.53 1.31 16.73
C ARG A 94 -5.01 2.73 16.77
N SER A 95 -4.12 3.08 15.84
CA SER A 95 -3.78 4.50 15.64
C SER A 95 -5.02 5.29 15.22
N GLU A 96 -4.98 6.61 15.41
CA GLU A 96 -6.07 7.50 14.96
C GLU A 96 -6.35 7.32 13.45
N ILE A 97 -5.29 7.10 12.69
CA ILE A 97 -5.37 6.82 11.26
C ILE A 97 -6.13 5.50 11.01
N VAL A 98 -5.77 4.41 11.70
CA VAL A 98 -6.42 3.11 11.53
C VAL A 98 -7.90 3.16 11.93
N GLU A 99 -8.25 3.86 13.02
CA GLU A 99 -9.65 4.08 13.40
C GLU A 99 -10.42 4.86 12.33
N CYS A 100 -9.77 5.83 11.70
CA CYS A 100 -10.37 6.63 10.65
C CYS A 100 -10.60 5.80 9.37
N VAL A 101 -9.58 5.10 8.89
CA VAL A 101 -9.59 4.46 7.57
C VAL A 101 -10.02 3.00 7.59
N SER A 102 -10.27 2.41 8.75
CA SER A 102 -10.61 0.99 8.91
C SER A 102 -9.68 0.05 8.14
N SER A 103 -8.38 0.35 8.12
CA SER A 103 -7.36 -0.45 7.44
C SER A 103 -6.01 -0.30 8.13
N ALA A 104 -5.33 -1.42 8.37
CA ALA A 104 -3.98 -1.45 8.94
C ALA A 104 -3.06 -2.37 8.12
N ASN A 105 -1.82 -1.94 7.89
CA ASN A 105 -0.81 -2.74 7.20
C ASN A 105 0.37 -3.11 8.13
N THR A 106 0.37 -2.63 9.38
CA THR A 106 1.50 -2.79 10.31
C THR A 106 1.00 -3.05 11.72
N LEU A 107 1.56 -4.07 12.37
CA LEU A 107 1.45 -4.36 13.80
C LEU A 107 2.80 -4.10 14.45
N TYR A 108 2.79 -3.36 15.57
CA TYR A 108 4.00 -3.00 16.30
C TYR A 108 3.71 -2.87 17.80
N LEU A 109 4.76 -2.83 18.61
CA LEU A 109 4.65 -2.51 20.02
C LEU A 109 4.77 -1.00 20.21
N ASN A 110 3.72 -0.34 20.70
CA ASN A 110 3.73 1.09 20.90
C ASN A 110 4.66 1.51 22.08
N PRO A 111 4.94 2.82 22.26
CA PRO A 111 5.80 3.30 23.35
C PRO A 111 5.35 2.94 24.77
N HIS A 112 4.08 2.55 24.95
CA HIS A 112 3.52 2.09 26.22
C HIS A 112 3.58 0.56 26.40
N GLY A 113 4.27 -0.16 25.52
CA GLY A 113 4.39 -1.62 25.58
C GLY A 113 3.11 -2.36 25.23
N LYS A 114 2.22 -1.76 24.42
CA LYS A 114 0.96 -2.36 23.98
C LYS A 114 0.99 -2.59 22.47
N TRP A 115 0.44 -3.73 22.04
CA TRP A 115 0.33 -4.05 20.62
C TRP A 115 -0.65 -3.10 19.94
N ALA A 116 -0.19 -2.48 18.86
CA ALA A 116 -0.93 -1.46 18.14
C ALA A 116 -0.86 -1.68 16.61
N LEU A 117 -1.90 -1.22 15.94
CA LEU A 117 -2.05 -1.25 14.50
C LEU A 117 -1.81 0.14 13.91
N GLU A 118 -1.09 0.16 12.80
CA GLU A 118 -0.80 1.35 12.00
C GLU A 118 -1.03 1.09 10.51
N ASN A 119 -1.26 2.16 9.75
CA ASN A 119 -1.32 2.16 8.30
C ASN A 119 -0.20 3.03 7.71
N THR A 120 0.97 2.42 7.52
CA THR A 120 2.16 3.07 6.99
C THR A 120 2.09 3.31 5.47
N ASP A 121 1.12 2.70 4.76
CA ASP A 121 0.90 2.97 3.33
C ASP A 121 0.59 4.45 3.10
N ILE A 122 -0.12 5.11 4.01
CA ILE A 122 -0.47 6.54 3.88
C ILE A 122 0.78 7.41 3.73
N LEU A 123 1.85 7.09 4.45
CA LEU A 123 3.13 7.79 4.30
C LEU A 123 3.76 7.54 2.93
N GLY A 124 3.71 6.30 2.45
CA GLY A 124 4.20 5.97 1.11
C GLY A 124 3.40 6.68 0.00
N ILE A 125 2.08 6.75 0.14
CA ILE A 125 1.22 7.48 -0.79
C ILE A 125 1.50 8.99 -0.73
N ARG A 126 1.66 9.56 0.46
CA ARG A 126 2.00 10.98 0.64
C ARG A 126 3.27 11.35 -0.12
N GLU A 127 4.34 10.58 0.06
CA GLU A 127 5.61 10.86 -0.63
C GLU A 127 5.50 10.66 -2.15
N SER A 128 4.72 9.67 -2.60
CA SER A 128 4.41 9.50 -4.03
C SER A 128 3.63 10.68 -4.62
N ILE A 129 2.61 11.18 -3.93
CA ILE A 129 1.82 12.35 -4.37
C ILE A 129 2.71 13.60 -4.40
N LYS A 130 3.54 13.82 -3.37
CA LYS A 130 4.51 14.93 -3.35
C LYS A 130 5.50 14.84 -4.52
N TYR A 131 5.99 13.64 -4.84
CA TYR A 131 6.90 13.43 -5.96
C TYR A 131 6.23 13.79 -7.31
N LEU A 132 4.95 13.48 -7.48
CA LEU A 132 4.20 13.82 -8.69
C LEU A 132 3.74 15.28 -8.73
N ASN A 133 3.61 15.91 -7.57
CA ASN A 133 3.19 17.30 -7.43
C ASN A 133 4.26 18.21 -6.80
N LYS A 134 5.50 18.13 -7.32
CA LYS A 134 6.65 18.95 -6.84
C LYS A 134 6.39 20.45 -6.83
N GLU A 135 5.53 20.91 -7.73
CA GLU A 135 5.17 22.32 -7.87
C GLU A 135 4.09 22.79 -6.87
N ASN A 136 3.57 21.89 -6.02
CA ASN A 136 2.54 22.17 -5.01
C ASN A 136 1.31 22.90 -5.59
N LYS A 137 0.89 22.52 -6.80
CA LYS A 137 -0.32 23.04 -7.45
C LYS A 137 -1.57 22.38 -6.87
N PRO A 138 -2.74 23.06 -6.86
CA PRO A 138 -4.03 22.39 -6.69
C PRO A 138 -4.18 21.26 -7.71
N PHE A 139 -4.75 20.14 -7.30
CA PHE A 139 -4.92 18.97 -8.16
C PHE A 139 -6.19 18.18 -7.80
N SER A 140 -6.61 17.30 -8.69
CA SER A 140 -7.64 16.31 -8.43
C SER A 140 -7.10 14.89 -8.61
N VAL A 141 -7.75 13.93 -7.96
CA VAL A 141 -7.36 12.52 -8.00
C VAL A 141 -8.40 11.71 -8.77
N ILE A 142 -7.94 10.91 -9.71
CA ILE A 142 -8.71 9.81 -10.29
C ILE A 142 -8.11 8.53 -9.73
N LEU A 143 -8.86 7.80 -8.91
CA LEU A 143 -8.42 6.61 -8.24
C LEU A 143 -9.10 5.37 -8.83
N LEU A 144 -8.33 4.44 -9.35
CA LEU A 144 -8.79 3.13 -9.79
C LEU A 144 -8.56 2.11 -8.66
N GLY A 145 -9.64 1.67 -8.01
CA GLY A 145 -9.62 0.70 -6.92
C GLY A 145 -10.32 1.18 -5.64
N GLY A 146 -10.73 0.20 -4.82
CA GLY A 146 -11.53 0.43 -3.59
C GLY A 146 -11.12 -0.49 -2.43
N GLY A 147 -9.86 -0.90 -2.37
CA GLY A 147 -9.32 -1.77 -1.31
C GLY A 147 -8.51 -1.01 -0.25
N GLY A 148 -7.80 -1.75 0.62
CA GLY A 148 -6.99 -1.18 1.71
C GLY A 148 -5.92 -0.18 1.26
N ALA A 149 -5.33 -0.35 0.07
CA ALA A 149 -4.40 0.65 -0.47
C ALA A 149 -5.12 1.89 -1.03
N ALA A 150 -6.31 1.69 -1.61
CA ALA A 150 -7.14 2.78 -2.13
C ALA A 150 -7.62 3.71 -1.01
N ILE A 151 -7.98 3.18 0.17
CA ILE A 151 -8.37 4.02 1.29
C ILE A 151 -7.21 4.89 1.80
N SER A 152 -5.97 4.39 1.74
CA SER A 152 -4.78 5.20 2.05
C SER A 152 -4.60 6.37 1.08
N VAL A 153 -4.90 6.17 -0.22
CA VAL A 153 -4.96 7.25 -1.22
C VAL A 153 -6.07 8.23 -0.92
N ILE A 154 -7.27 7.74 -0.63
CA ILE A 154 -8.42 8.59 -0.29
C ILE A 154 -8.10 9.45 0.93
N TYR A 155 -7.60 8.86 2.00
CA TYR A 155 -7.27 9.56 3.23
C TYR A 155 -6.24 10.67 3.00
N GLU A 156 -5.13 10.36 2.33
CA GLU A 156 -4.11 11.36 2.03
C GLU A 156 -4.65 12.46 1.11
N SER A 157 -5.48 12.11 0.12
CA SER A 157 -6.08 13.10 -0.78
C SER A 157 -7.08 14.01 -0.05
N VAL A 158 -7.92 13.46 0.83
CA VAL A 158 -8.90 14.23 1.61
C VAL A 158 -8.22 15.21 2.56
N THR A 159 -7.16 14.76 3.22
CA THR A 159 -6.42 15.56 4.21
C THR A 159 -5.44 16.55 3.58
N ASN A 160 -5.17 16.42 2.28
CA ASN A 160 -4.35 17.36 1.53
C ASN A 160 -5.17 18.58 1.07
N ASN A 161 -4.83 19.76 1.58
CA ASN A 161 -5.52 21.01 1.25
C ASN A 161 -5.45 21.41 -0.23
N LEU A 162 -4.49 20.87 -0.99
CA LEU A 162 -4.35 21.11 -2.43
C LEU A 162 -5.23 20.18 -3.27
N CYS A 163 -5.83 19.13 -2.69
CA CYS A 163 -6.71 18.25 -3.43
C CYS A 163 -8.13 18.85 -3.52
N ASN A 164 -8.58 19.14 -4.74
CA ASN A 164 -9.90 19.73 -5.01
C ASN A 164 -10.98 18.66 -5.03
N HIS A 165 -10.79 17.62 -5.85
CA HIS A 165 -11.77 16.55 -6.07
C HIS A 165 -11.11 15.18 -6.09
N ILE A 166 -11.86 14.17 -5.62
CA ILE A 166 -11.42 12.78 -5.58
C ILE A 166 -12.50 11.94 -6.25
N HIS A 167 -12.18 11.32 -7.38
CA HIS A 167 -13.07 10.42 -8.09
C HIS A 167 -12.56 9.00 -7.95
N VAL A 168 -13.32 8.16 -7.28
CA VAL A 168 -12.94 6.77 -6.98
C VAL A 168 -13.77 5.83 -7.83
N PHE A 169 -13.11 4.97 -8.61
CA PHE A 169 -13.72 3.98 -9.48
C PHE A 169 -13.43 2.58 -8.95
N THR A 170 -14.46 1.85 -8.55
CA THR A 170 -14.31 0.51 -7.98
C THR A 170 -15.33 -0.46 -8.57
N ARG A 171 -15.05 -1.77 -8.49
CA ARG A 171 -16.00 -2.79 -8.98
C ARG A 171 -17.29 -2.86 -8.18
N THR A 172 -17.22 -2.50 -6.90
CA THR A 172 -18.34 -2.66 -5.95
C THR A 172 -18.34 -1.44 -5.01
N PRO A 173 -18.96 -0.32 -5.43
CA PRO A 173 -19.05 0.90 -4.63
C PRO A 173 -19.59 0.63 -3.22
N ASP A 174 -20.71 -0.09 -3.11
CA ASP A 174 -21.34 -0.38 -1.81
C ASP A 174 -20.42 -1.15 -0.86
N LYS A 175 -19.65 -2.12 -1.38
CA LYS A 175 -18.65 -2.85 -0.59
C LYS A 175 -17.51 -1.95 -0.14
N THR A 176 -17.08 -1.04 -1.01
CA THR A 176 -16.04 -0.05 -0.67
C THR A 176 -16.53 0.85 0.46
N LEU A 177 -17.78 1.33 0.37
CA LEU A 177 -18.42 2.17 1.37
C LEU A 177 -18.59 1.45 2.71
N SER A 178 -19.08 0.21 2.68
CA SER A 178 -19.26 -0.64 3.86
C SER A 178 -17.94 -0.94 4.57
N ASN A 179 -16.87 -1.20 3.82
CA ASN A 179 -15.54 -1.43 4.39
C ASN A 179 -14.91 -0.15 4.96
N PHE A 180 -15.25 1.00 4.39
CA PHE A 180 -14.62 2.29 4.70
C PHE A 180 -15.66 3.40 4.93
N PRO A 181 -16.38 3.38 6.08
CA PRO A 181 -17.44 4.36 6.37
C PRO A 181 -16.97 5.82 6.40
N PHE A 182 -15.66 6.06 6.58
CA PHE A 182 -15.07 7.39 6.46
C PHE A 182 -15.36 8.07 5.12
N ILE A 183 -15.50 7.30 4.03
CA ILE A 183 -15.73 7.80 2.67
C ILE A 183 -17.04 8.61 2.61
N GLU A 184 -18.11 8.17 3.27
CA GLU A 184 -19.45 8.82 3.20
C GLU A 184 -19.43 10.29 3.65
N LYS A 185 -18.52 10.63 4.55
CA LYS A 185 -18.46 11.97 5.15
C LYS A 185 -17.67 12.97 4.29
N GLN A 186 -17.07 12.54 3.19
CA GLN A 186 -16.11 13.33 2.43
C GLN A 186 -16.76 14.09 1.28
N LYS A 187 -16.98 15.40 1.48
CA LYS A 187 -17.64 16.28 0.50
C LYS A 187 -16.90 16.41 -0.84
N LYS A 188 -15.58 16.22 -0.85
CA LYS A 188 -14.73 16.33 -2.05
C LYS A 188 -14.68 15.03 -2.87
N LEU A 189 -15.27 13.95 -2.37
CA LEU A 189 -15.15 12.62 -2.94
C LEU A 189 -16.44 12.19 -3.64
N ALA A 190 -16.29 11.58 -4.81
CA ALA A 190 -17.35 10.87 -5.50
C ALA A 190 -16.91 9.43 -5.82
N LEU A 191 -17.77 8.47 -5.50
CA LEU A 191 -17.53 7.05 -5.68
C LEU A 191 -18.41 6.53 -6.83
N TYR A 192 -17.80 5.78 -7.75
CA TYR A 192 -18.41 5.30 -8.98
C TYR A 192 -18.15 3.81 -9.18
N ASN A 193 -19.00 3.16 -9.96
CA ASN A 193 -18.64 1.87 -10.52
C ASN A 193 -17.53 2.09 -11.57
N ILE A 194 -16.54 1.21 -11.63
CA ILE A 194 -15.47 1.29 -12.63
C ILE A 194 -16.00 1.21 -14.07
N GLU A 195 -17.14 0.56 -14.28
CA GLU A 195 -17.82 0.49 -15.58
C GLU A 195 -18.36 1.86 -16.05
N ASP A 196 -18.54 2.82 -15.13
CA ASP A 196 -18.95 4.19 -15.45
C ASP A 196 -17.82 5.03 -16.05
N LEU A 197 -16.57 4.54 -16.01
CA LEU A 197 -15.38 5.24 -16.51
C LEU A 197 -15.29 5.15 -18.05
N ASN A 198 -16.17 5.90 -18.72
CA ASN A 198 -16.18 6.03 -20.17
C ASN A 198 -15.53 7.34 -20.66
N HIS A 199 -15.31 7.45 -21.97
CA HIS A 199 -14.71 8.64 -22.59
C HIS A 199 -15.41 9.96 -22.24
N ALA A 200 -16.75 9.97 -22.10
CA ALA A 200 -17.48 11.18 -21.76
C ALA A 200 -17.20 11.61 -20.32
N LYS A 201 -17.23 10.65 -19.38
CA LYS A 201 -16.90 10.88 -17.97
C LYS A 201 -15.45 11.35 -17.78
N ILE A 202 -14.50 10.72 -18.47
CA ILE A 202 -13.10 11.14 -18.47
C ILE A 202 -12.98 12.59 -18.94
N LYS A 203 -13.58 12.93 -20.09
CA LYS A 203 -13.55 14.31 -20.62
C LYS A 203 -14.20 15.33 -19.68
N GLU A 204 -15.27 14.96 -18.98
CA GLU A 204 -15.91 15.81 -17.96
C GLU A 204 -14.92 16.12 -16.84
N MET A 205 -14.26 15.09 -16.31
CA MET A 205 -13.32 15.23 -15.19
C MET A 205 -12.06 16.00 -15.59
N LEU A 206 -11.49 15.70 -16.77
CA LEU A 206 -10.31 16.39 -17.29
C LEU A 206 -10.55 17.89 -17.52
N LYS A 207 -11.80 18.33 -17.75
CA LYS A 207 -12.15 19.75 -17.92
C LYS A 207 -12.25 20.52 -16.60
N ARG A 208 -12.36 19.82 -15.48
CA ARG A 208 -12.70 20.43 -14.19
C ARG A 208 -11.51 21.04 -13.47
N ASP A 209 -10.35 20.41 -13.61
CA ASP A 209 -9.12 20.80 -12.92
C ASP A 209 -7.94 20.81 -13.90
N ASP A 210 -7.01 21.75 -13.69
CA ASP A 210 -5.82 21.91 -14.54
C ASP A 210 -4.77 20.81 -14.31
N LYS A 211 -4.80 20.18 -13.13
CA LYS A 211 -3.90 19.08 -12.76
C LYS A 211 -4.65 17.88 -12.20
N ILE A 212 -4.35 16.71 -12.73
CA ILE A 212 -4.91 15.44 -12.28
C ILE A 212 -3.79 14.43 -11.97
N ILE A 213 -3.92 13.74 -10.85
CA ILE A 213 -3.10 12.57 -10.53
C ILE A 213 -3.99 11.34 -10.69
N LEU A 214 -3.72 10.54 -11.72
CA LEU A 214 -4.35 9.24 -11.93
C LEU A 214 -3.58 8.20 -11.11
N ILE A 215 -4.28 7.52 -10.20
CA ILE A 215 -3.69 6.55 -9.27
C ILE A 215 -4.35 5.19 -9.48
N ASN A 216 -3.58 4.16 -9.81
CA ASN A 216 -4.04 2.79 -9.92
C ASN A 216 -3.65 1.97 -8.70
N THR A 217 -4.64 1.42 -7.99
CA THR A 217 -4.43 0.45 -6.90
C THR A 217 -4.98 -0.93 -7.24
N LEU A 218 -5.47 -1.14 -8.46
CA LEU A 218 -5.95 -2.43 -8.91
C LEU A 218 -4.75 -3.30 -9.31
N PRO A 219 -4.80 -4.63 -9.10
CA PRO A 219 -3.72 -5.54 -9.50
C PRO A 219 -3.62 -5.73 -11.04
N LEU A 220 -4.05 -4.76 -11.84
CA LEU A 220 -4.18 -4.87 -13.29
C LEU A 220 -2.84 -4.62 -14.00
N GLY A 221 -2.38 -5.60 -14.80
CA GLY A 221 -1.28 -5.39 -15.74
C GLY A 221 0.09 -5.95 -15.36
N GLY A 222 0.20 -6.75 -14.29
CA GLY A 222 1.38 -7.60 -14.04
C GLY A 222 1.45 -8.80 -15.00
N GLU A 223 2.63 -9.39 -15.22
CA GLU A 223 2.73 -10.67 -15.92
C GLU A 223 1.82 -11.71 -15.22
N LYS A 224 1.24 -12.66 -15.97
CA LYS A 224 0.36 -13.74 -15.45
C LYS A 224 0.93 -14.50 -14.24
N LYS A 225 2.23 -14.35 -13.94
CA LYS A 225 2.94 -14.96 -12.81
C LYS A 225 2.90 -14.15 -11.51
N GLU A 226 2.52 -12.87 -11.51
CA GLU A 226 2.72 -11.97 -10.35
C GLU A 226 1.44 -11.52 -9.60
N SER A 227 0.23 -11.87 -10.03
CA SER A 227 -1.00 -11.50 -9.30
C SER A 227 -2.15 -12.52 -9.53
N LEU A 228 -2.90 -13.07 -8.56
CA LEU A 228 -3.75 -12.55 -7.45
C LEU A 228 -5.23 -12.27 -7.79
N HIS A 229 -6.04 -13.33 -7.78
CA HIS A 229 -7.50 -13.35 -7.55
C HIS A 229 -8.39 -12.40 -8.38
N GLY A 230 -9.01 -12.97 -9.41
CA GLY A 230 -10.10 -12.37 -10.18
C GLY A 230 -9.73 -12.20 -11.65
N SER A 231 -10.73 -12.29 -12.54
CA SER A 231 -10.57 -12.01 -13.96
C SER A 231 -9.93 -10.64 -14.15
N TYR A 232 -8.70 -10.63 -14.64
CA TYR A 232 -8.07 -9.42 -15.14
C TYR A 232 -8.90 -8.88 -16.28
N LEU A 233 -9.09 -7.57 -16.31
CA LEU A 233 -9.22 -6.91 -17.60
C LEU A 233 -7.86 -7.11 -18.27
N GLU A 234 -7.83 -7.95 -19.32
CA GLU A 234 -6.58 -8.38 -19.99
C GLU A 234 -5.74 -7.20 -20.50
N GLU A 235 -6.37 -6.04 -20.63
CA GLU A 235 -5.74 -4.77 -20.94
C GLU A 235 -6.24 -3.72 -19.93
N ASN A 236 -5.32 -3.03 -19.26
CA ASN A 236 -5.65 -1.85 -18.45
C ASN A 236 -6.03 -0.68 -19.39
N THR A 237 -7.16 -0.81 -20.10
CA THR A 237 -7.66 0.19 -21.03
C THR A 237 -8.03 1.46 -20.28
N TYR A 238 -8.63 1.37 -19.10
CA TYR A 238 -9.05 2.53 -18.34
C TYR A 238 -7.92 3.52 -18.05
N ALA A 239 -6.77 3.05 -17.56
CA ALA A 239 -5.64 3.95 -17.33
C ALA A 239 -5.14 4.54 -18.66
N ASN A 240 -5.01 3.72 -19.70
CA ASN A 240 -4.59 4.17 -21.02
C ASN A 240 -5.55 5.22 -21.62
N ASP A 241 -6.87 5.03 -21.49
CA ASP A 241 -7.91 5.91 -22.01
C ASP A 241 -7.82 7.29 -21.35
N VAL A 242 -7.62 7.33 -20.03
CA VAL A 242 -7.40 8.58 -19.30
C VAL A 242 -6.12 9.27 -19.79
N LEU A 243 -5.02 8.53 -19.90
CA LEU A 243 -3.72 9.07 -20.34
C LEU A 243 -3.75 9.60 -21.77
N LEU A 244 -4.45 8.92 -22.68
CA LEU A 244 -4.55 9.30 -24.10
C LEU A 244 -5.50 10.48 -24.35
N LEU A 245 -6.44 10.73 -23.44
CA LEU A 245 -7.40 11.84 -23.54
C LEU A 245 -6.90 13.14 -22.90
N ALA A 246 -5.79 13.10 -22.15
CA ALA A 246 -5.18 14.26 -21.50
C ALA A 246 -4.44 15.16 -22.51
N LYS A 247 -5.17 16.01 -23.24
CA LYS A 247 -4.56 16.96 -24.22
C LYS A 247 -4.25 18.35 -23.66
N LYS A 248 -5.04 18.83 -22.70
CA LYS A 248 -4.92 20.20 -22.15
C LYS A 248 -4.70 20.23 -20.64
N THR A 249 -4.90 19.10 -19.98
CA THR A 249 -4.82 18.94 -18.53
C THR A 249 -3.47 18.35 -18.18
N GLU A 250 -2.77 18.94 -17.21
CA GLU A 250 -1.54 18.37 -16.66
C GLU A 250 -1.91 17.05 -15.97
N ILE A 251 -1.41 15.92 -16.47
CA ILE A 251 -1.66 14.62 -15.86
C ILE A 251 -0.37 14.03 -15.32
N SER A 252 -0.47 13.42 -14.14
CA SER A 252 0.54 12.55 -13.58
C SER A 252 -0.05 11.17 -13.33
N TYR A 253 0.77 10.12 -13.42
CA TYR A 253 0.33 8.75 -13.23
C TYR A 253 1.09 8.04 -12.11
N PHE A 254 0.36 7.38 -11.23
CA PHE A 254 0.90 6.56 -10.15
C PHE A 254 0.30 5.16 -10.24
N ASP A 255 1.14 4.15 -10.42
CA ASP A 255 0.74 2.76 -10.26
C ASP A 255 1.30 2.21 -8.95
N LEU A 256 0.49 1.57 -8.12
CA LEU A 256 0.96 0.93 -6.89
C LEU A 256 1.71 -0.38 -7.14
N ILE A 257 1.59 -0.95 -8.35
CA ILE A 257 2.45 -2.05 -8.78
C ILE A 257 3.88 -1.51 -8.90
N TYR A 258 4.83 -2.16 -8.23
CA TYR A 258 6.23 -1.69 -8.14
C TYR A 258 7.08 -2.01 -9.37
N SER A 259 6.58 -2.83 -10.31
CA SER A 259 7.17 -3.02 -11.64
C SER A 259 6.57 -2.04 -12.65
N ASP A 260 7.28 -1.79 -13.75
CA ASP A 260 6.78 -0.92 -14.82
C ASP A 260 5.68 -1.61 -15.62
N THR A 261 4.43 -1.31 -15.29
CA THR A 261 3.23 -1.83 -15.96
C THR A 261 3.04 -1.24 -17.37
N LYS A 262 2.13 -1.81 -18.17
CA LYS A 262 1.79 -1.26 -19.50
C LYS A 262 1.41 0.24 -19.44
N PRO A 263 0.56 0.72 -18.51
CA PRO A 263 0.28 2.15 -18.39
C PRO A 263 1.48 3.01 -17.97
N ILE A 264 2.38 2.52 -17.11
CA ILE A 264 3.63 3.22 -16.77
C ILE A 264 4.48 3.42 -18.04
N ASN A 265 4.66 2.35 -18.82
CA ASN A 265 5.42 2.41 -20.07
C ASN A 265 4.76 3.35 -21.10
N LEU A 266 3.43 3.35 -21.20
CA LEU A 266 2.70 4.30 -22.05
C LEU A 266 2.90 5.74 -21.57
N ALA A 267 2.71 6.01 -20.28
CA ALA A 267 2.88 7.34 -19.69
C ALA A 267 4.28 7.90 -19.99
N LYS A 268 5.34 7.10 -19.76
CA LYS A 268 6.72 7.45 -20.11
C LYS A 268 6.86 7.74 -21.61
N LYS A 269 6.30 6.91 -22.48
CA LYS A 269 6.37 7.06 -23.94
C LYS A 269 5.73 8.36 -24.43
N ILE A 270 4.65 8.82 -23.81
CA ILE A 270 3.94 10.06 -24.18
C ILE A 270 4.33 11.27 -23.34
N GLY A 271 5.39 11.16 -22.53
CA GLY A 271 5.96 12.28 -21.76
C GLY A 271 5.17 12.67 -20.50
N ILE A 272 4.30 11.80 -19.99
CA ILE A 272 3.55 12.01 -18.74
C ILE A 272 4.44 11.68 -17.54
N ASN A 273 4.50 12.60 -16.57
CA ASN A 273 5.18 12.37 -15.30
C ASN A 273 4.54 11.17 -14.59
N SER A 274 5.33 10.14 -14.30
CA SER A 274 4.82 8.88 -13.80
C SER A 274 5.77 8.18 -12.84
N ILE A 275 5.20 7.46 -11.87
CA ILE A 275 5.94 6.60 -10.94
C ILE A 275 5.20 5.28 -10.73
N ASN A 276 5.96 4.21 -10.55
CA ASN A 276 5.45 2.92 -10.10
C ASN A 276 5.44 2.87 -8.55
N GLY A 277 5.11 1.70 -8.01
CA GLY A 277 4.91 1.46 -6.59
C GLY A 277 6.19 1.45 -5.74
N GLU A 278 7.38 1.53 -6.33
CA GLU A 278 8.64 1.35 -5.61
C GLU A 278 8.84 2.39 -4.51
N LEU A 279 8.61 3.67 -4.80
CA LEU A 279 8.75 4.76 -3.82
C LEU A 279 7.81 4.56 -2.63
N MET A 280 6.55 4.23 -2.91
CA MET A 280 5.56 3.95 -1.88
C MET A 280 5.97 2.73 -1.04
N LEU A 281 6.34 1.63 -1.70
CA LEU A 281 6.73 0.37 -1.07
C LEU A 281 7.91 0.56 -0.12
N ARG A 282 8.96 1.26 -0.56
CA ARG A 282 10.13 1.57 0.26
C ARG A 282 9.76 2.46 1.44
N THR A 283 8.98 3.51 1.21
CA THR A 283 8.62 4.50 2.24
C THR A 283 7.79 3.87 3.36
N GLN A 284 6.74 3.10 3.03
CA GLN A 284 5.92 2.43 4.05
C GLN A 284 6.72 1.36 4.81
N ALA A 285 7.65 0.68 4.13
CA ALA A 285 8.49 -0.35 4.74
C ALA A 285 9.50 0.27 5.72
N LYS A 286 10.08 1.43 5.38
CA LYS A 286 10.95 2.18 6.29
C LYS A 286 10.22 2.57 7.57
N GLU A 287 8.98 3.02 7.46
CA GLU A 287 8.19 3.36 8.65
C GLU A 287 7.92 2.11 9.50
N SER A 288 7.50 1.01 8.88
CA SER A 288 7.29 -0.26 9.59
C SER A 288 8.56 -0.71 10.32
N PHE A 289 9.72 -0.61 9.64
CA PHE A 289 11.02 -0.93 10.23
C PHE A 289 11.36 -0.01 11.41
N TYR A 290 11.08 1.29 11.29
CA TYR A 290 11.27 2.25 12.38
C TYR A 290 10.38 1.90 13.57
N LEU A 291 9.11 1.57 13.36
CA LEU A 291 8.17 1.18 14.42
C LEU A 291 8.63 -0.06 15.20
N TRP A 292 9.35 -1.00 14.58
CA TRP A 292 9.86 -2.19 15.25
C TRP A 292 11.23 -2.03 15.92
N THR A 293 12.06 -1.13 15.39
CA THR A 293 13.49 -1.06 15.77
C THR A 293 13.90 0.25 16.43
N GLY A 294 13.13 1.32 16.24
CA GLY A 294 13.51 2.70 16.56
C GLY A 294 14.57 3.28 15.62
N ILE A 295 14.97 2.58 14.56
CA ILE A 295 16.06 2.99 13.65
C ILE A 295 15.48 3.55 12.35
N LYS A 296 15.91 4.77 11.99
CA LYS A 296 15.57 5.39 10.70
C LYS A 296 16.53 4.92 9.62
N VAL A 297 15.99 4.27 8.58
CA VAL A 297 16.76 3.82 7.42
C VAL A 297 16.96 4.99 6.44
N LYS A 298 18.23 5.25 6.08
CA LYS A 298 18.60 6.20 5.02
C LYS A 298 18.62 5.52 3.66
N ASP A 299 18.31 6.28 2.61
CA ASP A 299 18.49 5.85 1.21
C ASP A 299 19.96 5.62 0.85
#